data_AF-A0A9D9GXW5-F1
#
_entry.id   AF-A0A9D9GXW5-F1
#
_cell.length_a   1.000
_cell.length_b   1.000
_cell.length_c   1.000
_cell.angle_alpha   90.00
_cell.angle_beta   90.00
_cell.angle_gamma   90.00
#
_symmetry.space_group_name_H-M   'P 1'
#
loop_
_entity.id
_entity.type
_entity.pdbx_description
1 polymer ?
#
loop_
_entity_poly.entity_id
_entity_poly.type
_entity_poly.pdbx_seq_one_letter_code
_entity_poly.pdbx_strand_id
1 'polypeptide(L)'
;MNEYINISKASSSSLVEKAGASTAFNSFIPIKEIAQAKGLKSTRSIRMEINKPESKYISREVKVNGGMSYEILFSSLEPELQQKLRECETKSTAIVPLNYKPPVITDKARQTANHRMNIVKAALEHRNKYPTIKQADAEFLDLYNSGLYLPKAYEFLGSISIGTLRRYIQAYKKTGNAESLIPQYKITKQGEYNSILDDNMKKVLLALLLHQNKFGYNTAIRLAKQVLIKKGYDE
;
A
#
# COMPACT_ATOMS: atom_id res chain seq x y z
N MET A 1 46.83 0.35 -3.81
CA MET A 1 46.24 1.70 -3.81
C MET A 1 45.14 1.70 -4.85
N ASN A 2 43.87 1.71 -4.44
CA ASN A 2 42.75 1.90 -5.35
C ASN A 2 42.11 3.24 -5.00
N GLU A 3 42.27 4.22 -5.89
CA GLU A 3 41.66 5.54 -5.77
C GLU A 3 40.19 5.47 -6.21
N TYR A 4 39.32 6.01 -5.36
CA TYR A 4 37.89 6.13 -5.58
C TYR A 4 37.59 7.32 -6.49
N ILE A 5 36.81 7.12 -7.55
CA ILE A 5 36.21 8.22 -8.31
C ILE A 5 34.95 8.69 -7.58
N ASN A 6 35.02 9.92 -7.09
CA ASN A 6 33.96 10.62 -6.38
C ASN A 6 32.98 11.24 -7.37
N ILE A 7 31.81 10.63 -7.55
CA ILE A 7 30.74 11.14 -8.43
C ILE A 7 29.89 12.13 -7.64
N SER A 8 30.43 13.33 -7.41
CA SER A 8 29.69 14.43 -6.79
C SER A 8 30.08 15.79 -7.38
N LYS A 9 30.16 15.91 -8.71
CA LYS A 9 30.36 17.21 -9.37
C LYS A 9 30.14 17.16 -10.89
N ALA A 10 28.94 16.79 -11.34
CA ALA A 10 28.54 17.03 -12.73
C ALA A 10 27.03 16.90 -12.92
N SER A 11 26.25 17.80 -12.34
CA SER A 11 24.93 18.14 -12.87
C SER A 11 24.57 19.53 -12.36
N SER A 12 25.22 20.50 -12.99
CA SER A 12 24.99 21.93 -12.87
C SER A 12 23.50 22.24 -13.07
N SER A 13 22.97 22.99 -12.12
CA SER A 13 21.57 23.31 -11.87
C SER A 13 20.95 24.34 -12.82
N SER A 14 21.10 24.21 -14.14
CA SER A 14 20.53 25.21 -15.07
C SER A 14 19.79 24.68 -16.29
N LEU A 15 19.80 23.36 -16.55
CA LEU A 15 19.07 22.77 -17.68
C LEU A 15 17.70 22.19 -17.32
N VAL A 16 17.46 21.85 -16.05
CA VAL A 16 16.18 21.22 -15.63
C VAL A 16 15.05 22.25 -15.54
N GLU A 17 15.34 23.50 -15.17
CA GLU A 17 14.30 24.54 -15.04
C GLU A 17 13.74 25.01 -16.39
N LYS A 18 14.54 25.02 -17.45
CA LYS A 18 14.08 25.44 -18.79
C LYS A 18 13.28 24.36 -19.54
N ALA A 19 13.48 23.08 -19.23
CA ALA A 19 12.72 21.99 -19.85
C ALA A 19 11.32 21.81 -19.22
N GLY A 20 11.18 22.05 -17.91
CA GLY A 20 9.91 21.90 -17.19
C GLY A 20 8.86 22.97 -17.52
N ALA A 21 9.28 24.20 -17.83
CA ALA A 21 8.36 25.26 -18.21
C ALA A 21 7.73 25.02 -19.60
N SER A 22 8.51 24.47 -20.56
CA SER A 22 8.06 24.29 -21.95
C SER A 22 7.11 23.11 -22.13
N THR A 23 7.15 22.10 -21.26
CA THR A 23 6.25 20.93 -21.34
C THR A 23 4.85 21.23 -20.78
N ALA A 24 4.72 22.21 -19.88
CA ALA A 24 3.44 22.60 -19.30
C ALA A 24 2.54 23.39 -20.25
N PHE A 25 3.09 24.16 -21.20
CA PHE A 25 2.28 24.98 -22.12
C PHE A 25 1.49 24.17 -23.16
N ASN A 26 1.97 22.97 -23.49
CA ASN A 26 1.33 22.05 -24.45
C ASN A 26 0.61 20.88 -23.77
N SER A 27 0.43 20.91 -22.44
CA SER A 27 -0.26 19.85 -21.71
C SER A 27 -1.78 20.02 -21.82
N PHE A 28 -2.46 18.90 -21.98
CA PHE A 28 -3.92 18.82 -21.95
C PHE A 28 -4.35 18.33 -20.57
N ILE A 29 -5.26 19.06 -19.93
CA ILE A 29 -5.73 18.79 -18.58
C ILE A 29 -7.18 18.31 -18.65
N PRO A 30 -7.55 17.23 -17.92
CA PRO A 30 -8.91 16.73 -17.91
C PRO A 30 -9.86 17.74 -17.27
N ILE A 31 -11.07 17.87 -17.84
CA ILE A 31 -12.11 18.80 -17.34
C ILE A 31 -12.49 18.60 -15.88
N LYS A 32 -12.23 17.42 -15.31
CA LYS A 32 -12.49 17.11 -13.90
C LYS A 32 -11.55 17.89 -12.98
N GLU A 33 -10.27 17.95 -13.31
CA GLU A 33 -9.27 18.70 -12.53
C GLU A 33 -9.52 20.20 -12.65
N ILE A 34 -9.92 20.65 -13.85
CA ILE A 34 -10.32 22.04 -14.11
C ILE A 34 -11.56 22.43 -13.31
N ALA A 35 -12.57 21.55 -13.25
CA ALA A 35 -13.77 21.78 -12.42
C ALA A 35 -13.42 21.91 -10.94
N GLN A 36 -12.55 21.05 -10.43
CA GLN A 36 -12.07 21.10 -9.05
C GLN A 36 -11.31 22.39 -8.76
N ALA A 37 -10.40 22.81 -9.65
CA ALA A 37 -9.64 24.06 -9.51
C ALA A 37 -10.55 25.31 -9.59
N LYS A 38 -11.67 25.24 -10.31
CA LYS A 38 -12.73 26.27 -10.33
C LYS A 38 -13.70 26.19 -9.14
N GLY A 39 -13.59 25.18 -8.27
CA GLY A 39 -14.53 24.97 -7.16
C GLY A 39 -15.92 24.47 -7.58
N LEU A 40 -16.05 23.94 -8.79
CA LEU A 40 -17.30 23.41 -9.33
C LEU A 40 -17.52 21.95 -8.89
N LYS A 41 -18.74 21.62 -8.46
CA LYS A 41 -19.14 20.26 -8.08
C LYS A 41 -19.37 19.32 -9.28
N SER A 42 -19.50 19.87 -10.50
CA SER A 42 -19.81 19.12 -11.72
C SER A 42 -19.09 19.72 -12.92
N THR A 43 -18.76 18.87 -13.90
CA THR A 43 -18.09 19.24 -15.16
C THR A 43 -19.07 19.78 -16.21
N ARG A 44 -20.38 19.80 -15.94
CA ARG A 44 -21.43 20.17 -16.92
C ARG A 44 -21.26 21.58 -17.48
N SER A 45 -21.00 22.57 -16.62
CA SER A 45 -20.84 23.97 -17.04
C SER A 45 -19.64 24.14 -17.99
N ILE A 46 -18.55 23.40 -17.74
CA ILE A 46 -17.36 23.42 -18.60
C ILE A 46 -17.66 22.76 -19.95
N ARG A 47 -18.40 21.64 -19.96
CA ARG A 47 -18.85 21.00 -21.22
C ARG A 47 -19.74 21.90 -22.07
N MET A 48 -20.65 22.65 -21.43
CA MET A 48 -21.49 23.61 -22.14
C MET A 48 -20.67 24.74 -22.77
N GLU A 49 -19.62 25.21 -22.09
CA GLU A 49 -18.73 26.25 -22.60
C GLU A 49 -17.86 25.78 -23.78
N ILE A 50 -17.41 24.52 -23.75
CA ILE A 50 -16.66 23.90 -24.84
C ILE A 50 -17.53 23.77 -26.10
N ASN A 51 -18.81 23.41 -25.94
CA ASN A 51 -19.72 23.14 -27.06
C ASN A 51 -20.35 24.41 -27.68
N LYS A 52 -19.93 25.61 -27.26
CA LYS A 52 -20.37 26.86 -27.90
C LYS A 52 -19.65 27.07 -29.24
N PRO A 53 -20.31 27.70 -30.23
CA PRO A 53 -19.68 28.02 -31.52
C PRO A 53 -18.48 28.97 -31.37
N GLU A 54 -18.47 29.81 -30.34
CA GLU A 54 -17.35 30.68 -29.95
C GLU A 54 -16.73 30.18 -28.63
N SER A 55 -16.15 28.97 -28.65
CA SER A 55 -15.56 28.40 -27.44
C SER A 55 -14.30 29.16 -27.02
N LYS A 56 -14.18 29.48 -25.73
CA LYS A 56 -12.99 30.12 -25.13
C LYS A 56 -11.80 29.15 -25.00
N TYR A 57 -12.03 27.85 -25.14
CA TYR A 57 -11.06 26.80 -24.79
C TYR A 57 -10.67 25.95 -25.99
N ILE A 58 -9.37 25.77 -26.21
CA ILE A 58 -8.86 24.74 -27.11
C ILE A 58 -8.99 23.38 -26.40
N SER A 59 -9.84 22.50 -26.92
CA SER A 59 -10.16 21.21 -26.29
C SER A 59 -10.11 20.03 -27.27
N ARG A 60 -9.99 18.81 -26.72
CA ARG A 60 -10.05 17.55 -27.47
C ARG A 60 -10.94 16.53 -26.77
N GLU A 61 -11.56 15.66 -27.55
CA GLU A 61 -12.36 14.55 -27.04
C GLU A 61 -11.49 13.34 -26.71
N VAL A 62 -11.73 12.74 -25.54
CA VAL A 62 -11.00 11.57 -25.03
C VAL A 62 -11.99 10.52 -24.53
N LYS A 63 -11.78 9.27 -24.96
CA LYS A 63 -12.58 8.12 -24.56
C LYS A 63 -12.21 7.70 -23.13
N VAL A 64 -13.22 7.57 -22.27
CA VAL A 64 -13.07 7.13 -20.87
C VAL A 64 -14.00 5.97 -20.56
N ASN A 65 -13.76 5.26 -19.46
CA ASN A 65 -14.63 4.19 -18.98
C ASN A 65 -15.97 4.79 -18.53
N GLY A 66 -16.94 4.84 -19.45
CA GLY A 66 -18.25 5.47 -19.24
C GLY A 66 -18.69 6.46 -20.34
N GLY A 67 -17.93 6.60 -21.42
CA GLY A 67 -18.31 7.40 -22.59
C GLY A 67 -17.20 8.34 -23.07
N MET A 68 -17.58 9.54 -23.51
CA MET A 68 -16.64 10.58 -23.97
C MET A 68 -16.48 11.67 -22.90
N SER A 69 -15.25 12.14 -22.76
CA SER A 69 -14.91 13.31 -21.94
C SER A 69 -14.04 14.26 -22.75
N TYR A 70 -13.74 15.42 -22.17
CA TYR A 70 -12.92 16.45 -22.80
C TYR A 70 -11.65 16.70 -21.98
N GLU A 71 -10.61 17.13 -22.66
CA GLU A 71 -9.41 17.73 -22.08
C GLU A 71 -9.20 19.11 -22.70
N ILE A 72 -8.74 20.07 -21.90
CA ILE A 72 -8.49 21.45 -22.34
C ILE A 72 -6.98 21.71 -22.30
N LEU A 73 -6.47 22.38 -23.32
CA LEU A 73 -5.09 22.84 -23.39
C LEU A 73 -4.80 23.85 -22.27
N PHE A 74 -3.75 23.61 -21.48
CA PHE A 74 -3.40 24.44 -20.33
C PHE A 74 -3.19 25.92 -20.70
N SER A 75 -2.53 26.20 -21.82
CA SER A 75 -2.29 27.56 -22.30
C SER A 75 -3.56 28.33 -22.69
N SER A 76 -4.64 27.62 -23.00
CA SER A 76 -5.96 28.21 -23.31
C SER A 76 -6.78 28.55 -22.06
N LEU A 77 -6.33 28.14 -20.87
CA LEU A 77 -7.03 28.42 -19.62
C LEU A 77 -6.80 29.86 -19.13
N GLU A 78 -7.70 30.34 -18.28
CA GLU A 78 -7.59 31.64 -17.62
C GLU A 78 -6.30 31.72 -16.75
N PRO A 79 -5.57 32.85 -16.72
CA PRO A 79 -4.33 32.98 -15.95
C PRO A 79 -4.47 32.63 -14.46
N GLU A 80 -5.60 33.00 -13.85
CA GLU A 80 -5.93 32.67 -12.46
C GLU A 80 -6.04 31.15 -12.24
N LEU A 81 -6.59 30.43 -13.22
CA LEU A 81 -6.76 28.98 -13.14
C LEU A 81 -5.44 28.24 -13.37
N GLN A 82 -4.63 28.74 -14.30
CA GLN A 82 -3.28 28.22 -14.52
C GLN A 82 -2.43 28.34 -13.24
N GLN A 83 -2.53 29.46 -12.53
CA GLN A 83 -1.85 29.65 -11.25
C GLN A 83 -2.34 28.67 -10.19
N LYS A 84 -3.66 28.51 -10.02
CA LYS A 84 -4.23 27.54 -9.07
C LYS A 84 -3.78 26.11 -9.34
N LEU A 85 -3.71 25.70 -10.60
CA LEU A 85 -3.25 24.36 -10.98
C LEU A 85 -1.76 24.16 -10.63
N ARG A 86 -0.89 25.15 -10.91
CA ARG A 86 0.52 25.14 -10.49
C ARG A 86 0.70 25.11 -8.97
N GLU A 87 -0.13 25.85 -8.23
CA GLU A 87 -0.10 25.87 -6.75
C GLU A 87 -0.57 24.54 -6.14
N CYS A 88 -1.52 23.83 -6.79
CA CYS A 88 -1.95 22.50 -6.35
C CYS A 88 -0.85 21.45 -6.51
N GLU A 89 -0.06 21.50 -7.59
CA GLU A 89 1.08 20.59 -7.80
C GLU A 89 2.18 20.79 -6.73
N THR A 90 2.45 22.04 -6.36
CA THR A 90 3.50 22.41 -5.40
C THR A 90 3.12 22.15 -3.94
N LYS A 91 1.83 22.20 -3.58
CA LYS A 91 1.37 21.86 -2.21
C LYS A 91 1.56 20.38 -1.85
N SER A 92 1.62 19.49 -2.84
CA SER A 92 1.69 18.03 -2.62
C SER A 92 3.12 17.47 -2.46
N THR A 93 4.15 18.31 -2.58
CA THR A 93 5.57 17.88 -2.62
C THR A 93 6.41 18.33 -1.42
N ALA A 94 5.80 18.85 -0.35
CA ALA A 94 6.53 19.09 0.89
C ALA A 94 7.10 17.77 1.43
N ILE A 95 8.42 17.59 1.33
CA ILE A 95 9.15 16.44 1.87
C ILE A 95 9.10 16.56 3.39
N VAL A 96 8.08 15.97 4.01
CA VAL A 96 8.04 15.77 5.46
C VAL A 96 9.09 14.70 5.79
N PRO A 97 10.04 14.94 6.71
CA PRO A 97 10.93 13.90 7.19
C PRO A 97 10.10 12.78 7.80
N LEU A 98 10.01 11.64 7.10
CA LEU A 98 9.40 10.45 7.63
C LEU A 98 10.31 9.98 8.77
N ASN A 99 9.89 10.19 10.02
CA ASN A 99 10.61 9.72 11.20
C ASN A 99 10.46 8.19 11.32
N TYR A 100 10.95 7.49 10.29
CA TYR A 100 10.86 6.05 10.16
C TYR A 100 11.86 5.43 11.12
N LYS A 101 11.35 4.91 12.24
CA LYS A 101 12.10 3.96 13.04
C LYS A 101 11.93 2.59 12.40
N PRO A 102 13.01 1.94 11.93
CA PRO A 102 12.89 0.59 11.41
C PRO A 102 12.28 -0.32 12.48
N PRO A 103 11.38 -1.25 12.10
CA PRO A 103 10.75 -2.14 13.06
C PRO A 103 11.83 -2.94 13.80
N VAL A 104 11.71 -2.99 15.13
CA VAL A 104 12.60 -3.79 15.97
C VAL A 104 12.31 -5.26 15.70
N ILE A 105 13.24 -5.95 15.03
CA ILE A 105 13.13 -7.39 14.76
C ILE A 105 13.63 -8.15 15.98
N THR A 106 12.74 -8.89 16.64
CA THR A 106 13.09 -9.76 17.77
C THR A 106 13.87 -10.99 17.32
N ASP A 107 14.69 -11.57 18.21
CA ASP A 107 15.44 -12.79 17.88
C ASP A 107 14.53 -13.97 17.53
N LYS A 108 13.37 -14.08 18.19
CA LYS A 108 12.33 -15.05 17.85
C LYS A 108 11.81 -14.88 16.42
N ALA A 109 11.65 -13.63 15.96
CA ALA A 109 11.21 -13.35 14.60
C ALA A 109 12.29 -13.74 13.56
N ARG A 110 13.58 -13.52 13.88
CA ARG A 110 14.70 -14.01 13.05
C ARG A 110 14.75 -15.53 12.98
N GLN A 111 14.64 -16.21 14.12
CA GLN A 111 14.59 -17.68 14.19
C GLN A 111 13.42 -18.23 13.38
N THR A 112 12.24 -17.61 13.50
CA THR A 112 11.05 -17.96 12.71
C THR A 112 11.32 -17.85 11.21
N ALA A 113 11.95 -16.75 10.78
CA ALA A 113 12.31 -16.55 9.37
C ALA A 113 13.32 -17.60 8.88
N ASN A 114 14.31 -17.97 9.71
CA ASN A 114 15.29 -19.00 9.38
C ASN A 114 14.63 -20.38 9.20
N HIS A 115 13.74 -20.79 10.10
CA HIS A 115 13.01 -22.04 9.95
C HIS A 115 12.11 -22.03 8.71
N ARG A 116 11.40 -20.93 8.43
CA ARG A 116 10.61 -20.76 7.21
C ARG A 116 11.47 -20.83 5.95
N MET A 117 12.66 -20.25 5.97
CA MET A 117 13.60 -20.29 4.85
C MET A 117 14.02 -21.72 4.54
N ASN A 118 14.34 -22.51 5.57
CA ASN A 118 14.71 -23.91 5.40
C ASN A 118 13.58 -24.71 4.75
N ILE A 119 12.34 -24.50 5.19
CA ILE A 119 11.15 -25.11 4.57
C ILE A 119 11.02 -24.69 3.10
N VAL A 120 11.18 -23.39 2.79
CA VAL A 120 11.06 -22.88 1.42
C VAL A 120 12.12 -23.47 0.50
N LYS A 121 13.39 -23.49 0.92
CA LYS A 121 14.49 -24.08 0.12
C LYS A 121 14.23 -25.55 -0.15
N ALA A 122 13.92 -26.32 0.89
CA ALA A 122 13.61 -27.74 0.77
C ALA A 122 12.40 -27.98 -0.16
N ALA A 123 11.34 -27.18 -0.06
CA ALA A 123 10.17 -27.31 -0.91
C ALA A 123 10.47 -26.97 -2.38
N LEU A 124 11.31 -25.97 -2.64
CA LEU A 124 11.74 -25.62 -3.99
C LEU A 124 12.61 -26.72 -4.61
N GLU A 125 13.52 -27.31 -3.83
CA GLU A 125 14.31 -28.46 -4.26
C GLU A 125 13.43 -29.70 -4.51
N HIS A 126 12.44 -29.92 -3.64
CA HIS A 126 11.48 -31.01 -3.79
C HIS A 126 10.68 -30.88 -5.09
N ARG A 127 10.23 -29.67 -5.43
CA ARG A 127 9.49 -29.39 -6.68
C ARG A 127 10.25 -29.77 -7.94
N ASN A 128 11.59 -29.71 -7.93
CA ASN A 128 12.40 -30.08 -9.11
C ASN A 128 12.29 -31.57 -9.47
N LYS A 129 11.82 -32.42 -8.55
CA LYS A 129 11.68 -33.87 -8.74
C LYS A 129 10.35 -34.29 -9.36
N TYR A 130 9.41 -33.37 -9.54
CA TYR A 130 8.04 -33.69 -9.96
C TYR A 130 7.63 -32.91 -11.21
N PRO A 131 6.74 -33.48 -12.05
CA PRO A 131 6.20 -32.80 -13.21
C PRO A 131 5.21 -31.69 -12.85
N THR A 132 4.49 -31.82 -11.72
CA THR A 132 3.47 -30.85 -11.30
C THR A 132 3.74 -30.29 -9.89
N ILE A 133 3.61 -28.97 -9.76
CA ILE A 133 3.79 -28.26 -8.48
C ILE A 133 2.75 -28.71 -7.45
N LYS A 134 1.52 -29.04 -7.88
CA LYS A 134 0.45 -29.45 -6.97
C LYS A 134 0.79 -30.76 -6.26
N GLN A 135 1.29 -31.76 -7.00
CA GLN A 135 1.71 -33.04 -6.44
C GLN A 135 2.93 -32.86 -5.55
N ALA A 136 3.93 -32.12 -6.03
CA ALA A 136 5.15 -31.85 -5.25
C ALA A 136 4.85 -31.17 -3.91
N ASP A 137 3.97 -30.17 -3.90
CA ASP A 137 3.61 -29.45 -2.69
C ASP A 137 2.80 -30.32 -1.72
N ALA A 138 1.91 -31.17 -2.23
CA ALA A 138 1.10 -32.05 -1.38
C ALA A 138 1.98 -33.09 -0.68
N GLU A 139 2.82 -33.79 -1.44
CA GLU A 139 3.70 -34.83 -0.89
C GLU A 139 4.75 -34.24 0.06
N PHE A 140 5.34 -33.09 -0.29
CA PHE A 140 6.24 -32.37 0.61
C PHE A 140 5.55 -32.02 1.93
N LEU A 141 4.29 -31.60 1.86
CA LEU A 141 3.53 -31.20 3.04
C LEU A 141 3.24 -32.38 3.94
N ASP A 142 2.90 -33.54 3.38
CA ASP A 142 2.70 -34.78 4.14
C ASP A 142 3.99 -35.23 4.84
N LEU A 143 5.11 -35.20 4.12
CA LEU A 143 6.44 -35.46 4.67
C LEU A 143 6.80 -34.51 5.83
N TYR A 144 6.63 -33.21 5.65
CA TYR A 144 6.92 -32.22 6.68
C TYR A 144 5.98 -32.35 7.89
N ASN A 145 4.67 -32.49 7.65
CA ASN A 145 3.68 -32.55 8.72
C ASN A 145 3.70 -33.86 9.51
N SER A 146 4.34 -34.92 8.98
CA SER A 146 4.67 -36.12 9.75
C SER A 146 5.65 -35.85 10.90
N GLY A 147 6.35 -34.71 10.88
CA GLY A 147 7.37 -34.34 11.85
C GLY A 147 8.74 -35.01 11.64
N LEU A 148 8.85 -35.95 10.70
CA LEU A 148 10.10 -36.65 10.38
C LEU A 148 11.01 -35.83 9.46
N TYR A 149 10.43 -35.00 8.61
CA TYR A 149 11.17 -34.17 7.66
C TYR A 149 11.31 -32.74 8.19
N LEU A 150 12.55 -32.24 8.28
CA LEU A 150 12.91 -30.97 8.93
C LEU A 150 12.43 -30.88 10.40
N PRO A 151 12.84 -31.82 11.28
CA PRO A 151 12.30 -31.94 12.64
C PRO A 151 12.50 -30.68 13.47
N LYS A 152 13.64 -30.00 13.34
CA LYS A 152 13.90 -28.72 14.03
C LYS A 152 12.92 -27.61 13.62
N ALA A 153 12.51 -27.57 12.36
CA ALA A 153 11.54 -26.59 11.89
C ALA A 153 10.13 -26.95 12.34
N TYR A 154 9.80 -28.25 12.34
CA TYR A 154 8.52 -28.75 12.83
C TYR A 154 8.34 -28.53 14.34
N GLU A 155 9.37 -28.80 15.15
CA GLU A 155 9.36 -28.55 16.59
C GLU A 155 9.10 -27.06 16.91
N PHE A 156 9.67 -26.16 16.10
CA PHE A 156 9.53 -24.72 16.31
C PHE A 156 8.22 -24.12 15.75
N LEU A 157 7.78 -24.55 14.55
CA LEU A 157 6.65 -23.95 13.82
C LEU A 157 5.37 -24.77 13.89
N GLY A 158 5.48 -26.07 14.18
CA GLY A 158 4.40 -27.04 14.08
C GLY A 158 4.05 -27.40 12.63
N SER A 159 2.88 -28.02 12.49
CA SER A 159 2.30 -28.34 11.19
C SER A 159 1.89 -27.07 10.44
N ILE A 160 1.98 -27.13 9.12
CA ILE A 160 1.59 -26.02 8.24
C ILE A 160 0.56 -26.48 7.23
N SER A 161 -0.25 -25.54 6.74
CA SER A 161 -1.19 -25.79 5.64
C SER A 161 -0.54 -25.56 4.28
N ILE A 162 -1.12 -26.17 3.24
CA ILE A 162 -0.72 -25.96 1.84
C ILE A 162 -0.70 -24.47 1.45
N GLY A 163 -1.68 -23.70 1.93
CA GLY A 163 -1.75 -22.26 1.69
C GLY A 163 -0.62 -21.50 2.38
N THR A 164 -0.19 -21.97 3.56
CA THR A 164 0.94 -21.38 4.29
C THR A 164 2.26 -21.64 3.57
N LEU A 165 2.50 -22.87 3.12
CA LEU A 165 3.68 -23.23 2.32
C LEU A 165 3.78 -22.34 1.07
N ARG A 166 2.69 -22.23 0.31
CA ARG A 166 2.64 -21.42 -0.92
C ARG A 166 2.88 -19.95 -0.65
N ARG A 167 2.36 -19.41 0.45
CA ARG A 167 2.59 -18.02 0.88
C ARG A 167 4.07 -17.76 1.19
N TYR A 168 4.75 -18.68 1.88
CA TYR A 168 6.18 -18.54 2.15
C TYR A 168 7.00 -18.55 0.86
N ILE A 169 6.73 -19.50 -0.04
CA ILE A 169 7.43 -19.58 -1.32
C ILE A 169 7.20 -18.32 -2.15
N GLN A 170 5.98 -17.78 -2.18
CA GLN A 170 5.67 -16.57 -2.92
C GLN A 170 6.35 -15.33 -2.32
N ALA A 171 6.40 -15.20 -0.98
CA ALA A 171 7.10 -14.12 -0.31
C ALA A 171 8.61 -14.13 -0.65
N TYR A 172 9.21 -15.31 -0.61
CA TYR A 172 10.61 -15.51 -0.98
C TYR A 172 10.86 -15.18 -2.46
N LYS A 173 10.04 -15.68 -3.39
CA LYS A 173 10.20 -15.41 -4.83
C LYS A 173 10.14 -13.92 -5.19
N LYS A 174 9.42 -13.10 -4.43
CA LYS A 174 9.30 -11.66 -4.68
C LYS A 174 10.56 -10.87 -4.33
N THR A 175 11.30 -11.31 -3.31
CA THR A 175 12.38 -10.51 -2.69
C THR A 175 13.74 -11.19 -2.76
N GLY A 176 13.78 -12.52 -2.82
CA GLY A 176 15.00 -13.33 -2.72
C GLY A 176 15.64 -13.35 -1.32
N ASN A 177 15.04 -12.68 -0.32
CA ASN A 177 15.64 -12.49 1.00
C ASN A 177 14.83 -13.20 2.10
N ALA A 178 15.53 -13.75 3.10
CA ALA A 178 14.96 -14.34 4.31
C ALA A 178 14.13 -13.34 5.12
N GLU A 179 14.45 -12.05 5.05
CA GLU A 179 13.71 -11.00 5.74
C GLU A 179 12.23 -10.95 5.31
N SER A 180 11.90 -11.37 4.09
CA SER A 180 10.51 -11.45 3.62
C SER A 180 9.67 -12.52 4.32
N LEU A 181 10.33 -13.46 5.00
CA LEU A 181 9.71 -14.53 5.76
C LEU A 181 9.54 -14.16 7.25
N ILE A 182 10.05 -13.01 7.67
CA ILE A 182 9.80 -12.48 9.00
C ILE A 182 8.28 -12.27 9.15
N PRO A 183 7.69 -12.76 10.25
CA PRO A 183 6.27 -12.52 10.47
C PRO A 183 5.95 -11.03 10.55
N GLN A 184 5.00 -10.60 9.73
CA GLN A 184 4.59 -9.18 9.63
C GLN A 184 3.52 -8.79 10.66
N TYR A 185 3.13 -9.68 11.57
CA TYR A 185 2.29 -9.28 12.69
C TYR A 185 3.09 -8.30 13.56
N LYS A 186 2.60 -7.07 13.65
CA LYS A 186 3.24 -6.02 14.44
C LYS A 186 3.13 -6.42 15.92
N ILE A 187 4.18 -7.01 16.47
CA ILE A 187 4.32 -7.23 17.92
C ILE A 187 5.51 -6.38 18.32
N THR A 188 5.24 -5.17 18.80
CA THR A 188 6.29 -4.25 19.25
C THR A 188 6.93 -4.77 20.53
N LYS A 189 6.14 -5.33 21.46
CA LYS A 189 6.56 -6.05 22.68
C LYS A 189 5.47 -6.99 23.19
N GLN A 190 5.81 -7.90 24.10
CA GLN A 190 4.84 -8.73 24.83
C GLN A 190 3.93 -7.80 25.68
N GLY A 191 2.63 -7.80 25.43
CA GLY A 191 1.66 -6.89 26.07
C GLY A 191 1.36 -5.59 25.31
N GLU A 192 2.13 -5.27 24.25
CA GLU A 192 1.82 -4.15 23.36
C GLU A 192 1.15 -4.66 22.08
N TYR A 193 -0.15 -4.44 21.99
CA TYR A 193 -0.91 -4.67 20.76
C TYR A 193 -0.92 -3.39 19.94
N ASN A 194 -0.55 -3.49 18.66
CA ASN A 194 -0.74 -2.41 17.69
C ASN A 194 -2.24 -2.24 17.43
N SER A 195 -2.93 -1.58 18.35
CA SER A 195 -4.33 -1.23 18.23
C SER A 195 -4.47 0.26 17.96
N ILE A 196 -5.36 0.61 17.04
CA ILE A 196 -5.80 1.99 16.80
C ILE A 196 -6.74 2.45 17.94
N LEU A 197 -7.20 1.52 18.79
CA LEU A 197 -8.12 1.81 19.89
C LEU A 197 -7.41 2.60 20.99
N ASP A 198 -7.94 3.79 21.31
CA ASP A 198 -7.63 4.53 22.54
C ASP A 198 -8.12 3.76 23.79
N ASP A 199 -7.61 4.10 24.95
CA ASP A 199 -7.97 3.49 26.24
C ASP A 199 -9.46 3.63 26.56
N ASN A 200 -10.12 4.71 26.15
CA ASN A 200 -11.57 4.83 26.28
C ASN A 200 -12.30 3.83 25.37
N MET A 201 -11.83 3.67 24.13
CA MET A 201 -12.41 2.70 23.20
C MET A 201 -12.23 1.26 23.70
N LYS A 202 -11.05 0.95 24.25
CA LYS A 202 -10.77 -0.34 24.89
C LYS A 202 -11.70 -0.59 26.07
N LYS A 203 -11.90 0.40 26.95
CA LYS A 203 -12.82 0.27 28.11
C LYS A 203 -14.26 -0.02 27.68
N VAL A 204 -14.77 0.68 26.66
CA VAL A 204 -16.13 0.45 26.13
C VAL A 204 -16.27 -0.95 25.56
N LEU A 205 -15.32 -1.38 24.72
CA LEU A 205 -15.33 -2.71 24.14
C LEU A 205 -15.21 -3.80 25.21
N LEU A 206 -14.30 -3.63 26.17
CA LEU A 206 -14.06 -4.59 27.25
C LEU A 206 -15.29 -4.73 28.15
N ALA A 207 -15.96 -3.62 28.49
CA ALA A 207 -17.20 -3.66 29.27
C ALA A 207 -18.30 -4.49 28.58
N LEU A 208 -18.40 -4.40 27.25
CA LEU A 208 -19.35 -5.20 26.47
C LEU A 208 -18.94 -6.68 26.39
N LEU A 209 -17.64 -6.96 26.21
CA LEU A 209 -17.13 -8.33 26.17
C LEU A 209 -17.28 -9.06 27.51
N LEU A 210 -17.12 -8.35 28.63
CA LEU A 210 -17.24 -8.88 29.99
C LEU A 210 -18.66 -8.80 30.55
N HIS A 211 -19.64 -8.38 29.75
CA HIS A 211 -21.02 -8.28 30.19
C HIS A 211 -21.60 -9.67 30.50
N GLN A 212 -22.43 -9.75 31.54
CA GLN A 212 -23.06 -11.01 31.99
C GLN A 212 -23.80 -11.77 30.87
N ASN A 213 -24.35 -11.05 29.89
CA ASN A 213 -25.03 -11.63 28.72
C ASN A 213 -24.09 -12.26 27.68
N LYS A 214 -22.76 -12.23 27.91
CA LYS A 214 -21.71 -12.85 27.07
C LYS A 214 -21.90 -12.57 25.58
N PHE A 215 -21.91 -11.30 25.19
CA PHE A 215 -22.03 -10.93 23.78
C PHE A 215 -20.91 -11.57 22.95
N GLY A 216 -21.28 -12.18 21.82
CA GLY A 216 -20.28 -12.63 20.85
C GLY A 216 -19.44 -11.46 20.32
N TYR A 217 -18.19 -11.73 19.93
CA TYR A 217 -17.23 -10.70 19.53
C TYR A 217 -17.77 -9.69 18.52
N ASN A 218 -18.44 -10.17 17.46
CA ASN A 218 -19.00 -9.31 16.42
C ASN A 218 -20.09 -8.38 16.96
N THR A 219 -20.93 -8.88 17.87
CA THR A 219 -21.99 -8.10 18.52
C THR A 219 -21.41 -7.05 19.45
N ALA A 220 -20.43 -7.43 20.27
CA ALA A 220 -19.73 -6.50 21.16
C ALA A 220 -19.01 -5.39 20.37
N ILE A 221 -18.35 -5.72 19.26
CA ILE A 221 -17.70 -4.73 18.39
C ILE A 221 -18.73 -3.77 17.78
N ARG A 222 -19.84 -4.29 17.25
CA ARG A 222 -20.92 -3.47 16.67
C ARG A 222 -21.50 -2.50 17.69
N LEU A 223 -21.81 -2.98 18.90
CA LEU A 223 -22.34 -2.17 19.99
C LEU A 223 -21.32 -1.14 20.47
N ALA A 224 -20.04 -1.52 20.60
CA ALA A 224 -18.97 -0.61 20.97
C ALA A 224 -18.86 0.55 19.98
N LYS A 225 -18.90 0.27 18.67
CA LYS A 225 -18.92 1.32 17.64
C LYS A 225 -20.10 2.27 17.80
N GLN A 226 -21.32 1.74 17.97
CA GLN A 226 -22.51 2.58 18.18
C GLN A 226 -22.39 3.47 19.42
N VAL A 227 -21.85 2.93 20.51
CA VAL A 227 -21.63 3.70 21.75
C VAL A 227 -20.57 4.78 21.56
N LEU A 228 -19.49 4.48 20.83
CA LEU A 228 -18.43 5.46 20.56
C LEU A 228 -18.91 6.56 19.62
N ILE A 229 -19.67 6.24 18.57
CA ILE A 229 -20.28 7.24 17.68
C ILE A 229 -21.18 8.20 18.46
N LYS A 230 -22.03 7.67 19.37
CA LYS A 230 -22.85 8.51 20.27
C LYS A 230 -22.04 9.40 21.20
N LYS A 231 -20.78 9.04 21.49
CA LYS A 231 -19.84 9.82 22.30
C LYS A 231 -19.00 10.81 21.46
N GLY A 232 -19.26 10.93 20.16
CA GLY A 232 -18.61 11.89 19.27
C GLY A 232 -17.35 11.37 18.56
N TYR A 233 -17.14 10.06 18.51
CA TYR A 233 -16.09 9.46 17.67
C TYR A 233 -16.58 9.28 16.23
N ASP A 234 -15.71 9.51 15.26
CA ASP A 234 -16.00 9.30 13.83
C ASP A 234 -16.13 7.80 13.48
N GLU A 235 -16.81 7.51 12.36
CA GLU A 235 -17.04 6.14 11.85
C GLU A 235 -15.79 5.41 11.32
#